data_AF-A0A194SB53-F1
#
_entry.id   AF-A0A194SB53-F1
#
_cell.length_a   1.000
_cell.length_b   1.000
_cell.length_c   1.000
_cell.angle_alpha   90.00
_cell.angle_beta   90.00
_cell.angle_gamma   90.00
#
_symmetry.space_group_name_H-M   'P 1'
#
loop_
_entity.id
_entity.type
_entity.pdbx_description
1 polymer ?
#
loop_
_entity_poly.entity_id
_entity_poly.type
_entity_poly.pdbx_seq_one_letter_code
_entity_poly.pdbx_strand_id
1 'polypeptide(L)'
;MASSHRRARSPSPDAGLDFFSDSLSSLFAHHVPAHGEPDQLFTYTPPASTSTAPITVRLPPQAVNSLFAHHAWDGGLRLADKLALGELDVAGEDVLELGAGAGISGLMAARMGAKRVVLSDYNDPTLIANLRSNIDLAFPSPADAPIRASLSAQGHSWGDTATYPALLSSSSFASPSSTREPERRFTRIILADTLWSSAGHVPLLDSLFALLAPTPTARVCIVAGLHSGRATIRSFLRKASGRGLVREGKWVEVGIEGRRREWGWDERGRTEGGAAAAAGADEWDEVEDASERNKWVVEGQLEWSDEALLARKASGTKEGSKPSPGGPVAS
;
A
#
# COMPACT_ATOMS: atom_id res chain seq x y z
N MET A 1 -62.75 1.81 -1.49
CA MET A 1 -61.95 1.11 -2.50
C MET A 1 -61.56 2.09 -3.59
N ALA A 2 -60.28 2.45 -3.67
CA ALA A 2 -59.69 3.11 -4.83
C ALA A 2 -58.25 2.60 -4.95
N SER A 3 -58.04 1.68 -5.90
CA SER A 3 -56.73 1.10 -6.22
C SER A 3 -55.98 2.09 -7.11
N SER A 4 -54.86 2.62 -6.63
CA SER A 4 -53.92 3.41 -7.44
C SER A 4 -52.79 2.50 -7.88
N HIS A 5 -52.78 2.14 -9.17
CA HIS A 5 -51.71 1.39 -9.79
C HIS A 5 -50.40 2.21 -9.78
N ARG A 6 -49.39 1.73 -9.05
CA ARG A 6 -48.01 2.19 -9.16
C ARG A 6 -47.52 1.88 -10.58
N ARG A 7 -47.35 2.93 -11.39
CA ARG A 7 -46.71 2.87 -12.70
C ARG A 7 -45.24 2.49 -12.49
N ALA A 8 -44.83 1.33 -13.00
CA ALA A 8 -43.43 0.92 -12.98
C ALA A 8 -42.59 1.99 -13.70
N ARG A 9 -41.56 2.51 -13.02
CA ARG A 9 -40.57 3.41 -13.64
C ARG A 9 -39.86 2.60 -14.74
N SER A 10 -39.92 3.10 -15.96
CA SER A 10 -39.04 2.65 -17.03
C SER A 10 -37.59 2.85 -16.60
N PRO A 11 -36.70 1.87 -16.80
CA PRO A 11 -35.27 2.04 -16.49
C PRO A 11 -34.72 3.23 -17.28
N SER A 12 -33.83 4.00 -16.65
CA SER A 12 -33.12 5.08 -17.33
C SER A 12 -32.30 4.51 -18.49
N PRO A 13 -32.04 5.29 -19.55
CA PRO A 13 -31.14 4.88 -20.63
C PRO A 13 -29.77 4.43 -20.11
N ASP A 14 -29.28 5.08 -19.05
CA ASP A 14 -28.01 4.73 -18.38
C ASP A 14 -28.03 3.35 -17.73
N ALA A 15 -29.13 2.95 -17.08
CA ALA A 15 -29.24 1.61 -16.49
C ALA A 15 -29.22 0.49 -17.56
N GLY A 16 -29.66 0.81 -18.77
CA GLY A 16 -29.56 -0.11 -19.91
C GLY A 16 -28.15 -0.16 -20.51
N LEU A 17 -27.39 0.93 -20.44
CA LEU A 17 -26.00 1.00 -20.88
C LEU A 17 -25.05 0.32 -19.88
N ASP A 18 -25.28 0.48 -18.58
CA ASP A 18 -24.54 -0.21 -17.52
C ASP A 18 -24.78 -1.73 -17.60
N PHE A 19 -26.04 -2.14 -17.74
CA PHE A 19 -26.38 -3.56 -17.94
C PHE A 19 -25.75 -4.15 -19.22
N PHE A 20 -25.67 -3.35 -20.30
CA PHE A 20 -25.04 -3.77 -21.55
C PHE A 20 -23.50 -3.81 -21.45
N SER A 21 -22.90 -2.87 -20.70
CA SER A 21 -21.46 -2.85 -20.40
C SER A 21 -21.04 -4.02 -19.51
N ASP A 22 -21.83 -4.31 -18.47
CA ASP A 22 -21.66 -5.50 -17.62
C ASP A 22 -21.87 -6.81 -18.38
N SER A 23 -22.81 -6.80 -19.34
CA SER A 23 -22.99 -7.93 -20.25
C SER A 23 -21.80 -8.10 -21.19
N LEU A 24 -21.17 -7.00 -21.63
CA LEU A 24 -19.98 -7.03 -22.49
C LEU A 24 -18.72 -7.47 -21.75
N SER A 25 -18.52 -7.09 -20.49
CA SER A 25 -17.42 -7.61 -19.65
C SER A 25 -17.59 -9.10 -19.32
N SER A 26 -18.83 -9.60 -19.29
CA SER A 26 -19.10 -11.05 -19.21
C SER A 26 -18.87 -11.78 -20.54
N LEU A 27 -19.13 -11.12 -21.69
CA LEU A 27 -19.01 -11.72 -23.03
C LEU A 27 -17.57 -11.72 -23.56
N PHE A 28 -16.81 -10.68 -23.24
CA PHE A 28 -15.40 -10.53 -23.53
C PHE A 28 -14.69 -10.57 -22.18
N ALA A 29 -13.99 -11.66 -21.85
CA ALA A 29 -13.33 -11.95 -20.58
C ALA A 29 -12.29 -10.88 -20.11
N HIS A 30 -12.75 -9.65 -19.95
CA HIS A 30 -12.02 -8.47 -19.54
C HIS A 30 -12.19 -8.33 -18.05
N HIS A 31 -11.11 -8.64 -17.34
CA HIS A 31 -11.04 -8.47 -15.91
C HIS A 31 -10.88 -6.98 -15.58
N VAL A 32 -11.78 -6.46 -14.73
CA VAL A 32 -11.68 -5.12 -14.17
C VAL A 32 -11.09 -5.26 -12.76
N PRO A 33 -9.88 -4.74 -12.51
CA PRO A 33 -9.17 -4.95 -11.24
C PRO A 33 -9.61 -3.99 -10.12
N ALA A 34 -10.76 -3.34 -10.29
CA ALA A 34 -11.32 -2.34 -9.40
C ALA A 34 -12.76 -2.70 -9.07
N HIS A 35 -13.12 -2.61 -7.79
CA HIS A 35 -14.41 -3.04 -7.28
C HIS A 35 -15.13 -1.92 -6.53
N GLY A 36 -16.45 -1.97 -6.58
CA GLY A 36 -17.34 -1.05 -5.91
C GLY A 36 -17.36 0.35 -6.52
N GLU A 37 -18.33 1.14 -6.08
CA GLU A 37 -18.60 2.48 -6.60
C GLU A 37 -18.20 3.56 -5.59
N PRO A 38 -17.73 4.72 -6.06
CA PRO A 38 -17.44 5.87 -5.20
C PRO A 38 -18.59 6.20 -4.25
N ASP A 39 -18.26 6.64 -3.03
CA ASP A 39 -19.18 6.96 -1.93
C ASP A 39 -20.04 5.79 -1.38
N GLN A 40 -20.01 4.62 -2.02
CA GLN A 40 -20.76 3.44 -1.56
C GLN A 40 -20.02 2.66 -0.48
N LEU A 41 -20.79 1.86 0.26
CA LEU A 41 -20.21 0.87 1.16
C LEU A 41 -19.69 -0.33 0.36
N PHE A 42 -18.50 -0.78 0.69
CA PHE A 42 -17.88 -1.98 0.17
C PHE A 42 -17.53 -2.91 1.33
N THR A 43 -17.88 -4.19 1.23
CA THR A 43 -17.54 -5.19 2.26
C THR A 43 -16.55 -6.18 1.69
N TYR A 44 -15.31 -6.12 2.19
CA TYR A 44 -14.32 -7.14 1.95
C TYR A 44 -14.59 -8.36 2.85
N THR A 45 -14.61 -9.55 2.24
CA THR A 45 -14.78 -10.82 2.94
C THR A 45 -13.47 -11.61 2.86
N PRO A 46 -12.82 -11.93 3.99
CA PRO A 46 -11.61 -12.74 4.02
C PRO A 46 -11.81 -14.14 3.41
N PRO A 47 -10.74 -14.83 3.01
CA PRO A 47 -10.83 -16.18 2.47
C PRO A 47 -11.57 -17.12 3.42
N ALA A 48 -12.45 -17.97 2.89
CA ALA A 48 -13.32 -18.85 3.67
C ALA A 48 -12.58 -19.89 4.53
N SER A 49 -11.29 -20.11 4.27
CA SER A 49 -10.40 -20.93 5.09
C SER A 49 -10.01 -20.25 6.41
N THR A 50 -10.32 -18.97 6.59
CA THR A 50 -10.05 -18.19 7.80
C THR A 50 -11.31 -18.06 8.65
N SER A 51 -11.17 -17.87 9.96
CA SER A 51 -12.27 -17.49 10.85
C SER A 51 -12.38 -15.96 11.03
N THR A 52 -11.77 -15.19 10.13
CA THR A 52 -11.63 -13.74 10.24
C THR A 52 -12.91 -13.04 9.77
N ALA A 53 -13.42 -12.10 10.57
CA ALA A 53 -14.65 -11.38 10.23
C ALA A 53 -14.46 -10.41 9.04
N PRO A 54 -15.52 -10.17 8.24
CA PRO A 54 -15.50 -9.16 7.17
C PRO A 54 -15.17 -7.75 7.65
N ILE A 55 -14.67 -6.93 6.72
CA ILE A 55 -14.41 -5.50 6.93
C ILE A 55 -15.27 -4.70 5.95
N THR A 56 -16.14 -3.85 6.50
CA THR A 56 -16.93 -2.90 5.72
C THR A 56 -16.28 -1.52 5.77
N VAL A 57 -16.13 -0.90 4.60
CA VAL A 57 -15.57 0.44 4.42
C VAL A 57 -16.49 1.25 3.51
N ARG A 58 -16.35 2.58 3.53
CA ARG A 58 -16.86 3.47 2.49
C ARG A 58 -15.74 3.78 1.50
N LEU A 59 -16.02 3.61 0.22
CA LEU A 59 -15.10 4.00 -0.84
C LEU A 59 -15.05 5.53 -0.95
N PRO A 60 -13.86 6.15 -1.07
CA PRO A 60 -13.74 7.59 -1.21
C PRO A 60 -14.55 8.14 -2.40
N PRO A 61 -14.98 9.42 -2.34
CA PRO A 61 -15.59 10.07 -3.50
C PRO A 61 -14.62 10.16 -4.67
N GLN A 62 -15.10 10.05 -5.91
CA GLN A 62 -14.27 10.18 -7.11
C GLN A 62 -13.58 11.55 -7.21
N ALA A 63 -14.21 12.60 -6.67
CA ALA A 63 -13.69 13.96 -6.70
C ALA A 63 -12.49 14.18 -5.75
N VAL A 64 -12.16 13.21 -4.89
CA VAL A 64 -11.04 13.30 -3.97
C VAL A 64 -9.78 12.95 -4.74
N ASN A 65 -9.04 14.01 -5.12
CA ASN A 65 -7.85 14.01 -5.96
C ASN A 65 -8.07 13.50 -7.40
N SER A 66 -7.12 13.77 -8.31
CA SER A 66 -7.16 13.27 -9.69
C SER A 66 -6.62 11.83 -9.82
N LEU A 67 -6.53 11.09 -8.72
CA LEU A 67 -5.98 9.74 -8.64
C LEU A 67 -7.09 8.72 -8.37
N PHE A 68 -6.68 7.46 -8.26
CA PHE A 68 -7.55 6.29 -8.30
C PHE A 68 -8.00 5.78 -6.92
N ALA A 69 -8.12 6.63 -5.90
CA ALA A 69 -8.41 6.21 -4.52
C ALA A 69 -9.85 5.69 -4.28
N HIS A 70 -10.76 5.89 -5.23
CA HIS A 70 -12.21 5.73 -5.09
C HIS A 70 -12.74 4.31 -5.36
N HIS A 71 -11.85 3.33 -5.56
CA HIS A 71 -12.21 1.91 -5.74
C HIS A 71 -11.46 1.01 -4.75
N ALA A 72 -12.01 -0.18 -4.51
CA ALA A 72 -11.28 -1.28 -3.91
C ALA A 72 -10.49 -2.01 -5.01
N TRP A 73 -9.17 -1.81 -5.06
CA TRP A 73 -8.32 -2.46 -6.06
C TRP A 73 -7.92 -3.87 -5.65
N ASP A 74 -7.75 -4.75 -6.64
CA ASP A 74 -7.35 -6.14 -6.42
C ASP A 74 -6.10 -6.30 -5.58
N GLY A 75 -5.09 -5.42 -5.72
CA GLY A 75 -3.88 -5.49 -4.91
C GLY A 75 -4.15 -5.23 -3.43
N GLY A 76 -5.09 -4.34 -3.11
CA GLY A 76 -5.55 -4.10 -1.74
C GLY A 76 -6.30 -5.30 -1.15
N LEU A 77 -7.21 -5.88 -1.93
CA LEU A 77 -7.95 -7.07 -1.51
C LEU A 77 -7.02 -8.28 -1.33
N ARG A 78 -6.10 -8.48 -2.26
CA ARG A 78 -5.09 -9.55 -2.20
C ARG A 78 -4.15 -9.36 -1.03
N LEU A 79 -3.70 -8.15 -0.74
CA LEU A 79 -2.86 -7.88 0.42
C LEU A 79 -3.63 -8.19 1.72
N ALA A 80 -4.92 -7.82 1.79
CA ALA A 80 -5.80 -8.19 2.90
C ALA A 80 -5.98 -9.71 3.04
N ASP A 81 -6.10 -10.45 1.94
CA ASP A 81 -6.14 -11.93 1.97
C ASP A 81 -4.89 -12.50 2.61
N LYS A 82 -3.70 -12.02 2.20
CA LYS A 82 -2.42 -12.50 2.75
C LYS A 82 -2.31 -12.24 4.25
N LEU A 83 -2.79 -11.09 4.72
CA LEU A 83 -2.85 -10.77 6.15
C LEU A 83 -3.81 -11.73 6.87
N ALA A 84 -5.03 -11.90 6.35
CA ALA A 84 -6.04 -12.78 6.96
C ALA A 84 -5.64 -14.26 6.99
N LEU A 85 -4.91 -14.72 5.97
CA LEU A 85 -4.35 -16.08 5.88
C LEU A 85 -3.10 -16.27 6.77
N GLY A 86 -2.56 -15.22 7.36
CA GLY A 86 -1.31 -15.28 8.12
C GLY A 86 -0.05 -15.47 7.26
N GLU A 87 -0.15 -15.26 5.94
CA GLU A 87 1.01 -15.28 5.03
C GLU A 87 1.90 -14.03 5.22
N LEU A 88 1.33 -12.95 5.75
CA LEU A 88 2.03 -11.75 6.19
C LEU A 88 1.78 -11.56 7.68
N ASP A 89 2.72 -12.00 8.52
CA ASP A 89 2.62 -11.82 9.98
C ASP A 89 2.95 -10.37 10.38
N VAL A 90 1.95 -9.74 10.99
CA VAL A 90 2.00 -8.37 11.50
C VAL A 90 1.66 -8.29 12.98
N ALA A 91 1.49 -9.43 13.66
CA ALA A 91 1.12 -9.44 15.07
C ALA A 91 2.21 -8.76 15.92
N GLY A 92 1.84 -7.75 16.70
CA GLY A 92 2.77 -6.98 17.52
C GLY A 92 3.63 -5.95 16.75
N GLU A 93 3.50 -5.86 15.43
CA GLU A 93 4.31 -4.98 14.58
C GLU A 93 3.76 -3.54 14.54
N ASP A 94 4.64 -2.59 14.22
CA ASP A 94 4.32 -1.20 13.92
C ASP A 94 4.16 -1.04 12.39
N VAL A 95 2.93 -0.88 11.91
CA VAL A 95 2.56 -0.92 10.49
C VAL A 95 2.19 0.47 9.95
N LEU A 96 2.69 0.79 8.76
CA LEU A 96 2.24 1.94 7.96
C LEU A 96 1.69 1.45 6.62
N GLU A 97 0.49 1.90 6.24
CA GLU A 97 -0.03 1.76 4.88
C GLU A 97 0.18 3.08 4.14
N LEU A 98 0.90 3.06 3.02
CA LEU A 98 1.08 4.20 2.12
C LEU A 98 0.14 4.04 0.92
N GLY A 99 -0.68 5.06 0.64
CA GLY A 99 -1.68 4.98 -0.42
C GLY A 99 -2.86 4.07 -0.04
N ALA A 100 -3.41 4.29 1.15
CA ALA A 100 -4.40 3.41 1.76
C ALA A 100 -5.76 3.36 1.03
N GLY A 101 -6.15 4.41 0.29
CA GLY A 101 -7.47 4.54 -0.33
C GLY A 101 -8.59 4.41 0.70
N ALA A 102 -9.32 3.30 0.67
CA ALA A 102 -10.36 2.98 1.66
C ALA A 102 -9.80 2.36 2.96
N GLY A 103 -8.54 1.92 2.98
CA GLY A 103 -7.81 1.41 4.14
C GLY A 103 -7.98 -0.09 4.42
N ILE A 104 -8.49 -0.88 3.46
CA ILE A 104 -8.88 -2.29 3.68
C ILE A 104 -7.72 -3.12 4.24
N SER A 105 -6.53 -3.03 3.64
CA SER A 105 -5.37 -3.82 4.05
C SER A 105 -4.82 -3.38 5.42
N GLY A 106 -4.70 -2.09 5.70
CA GLY A 106 -4.27 -1.62 7.01
C GLY A 106 -5.29 -1.92 8.11
N LEU A 107 -6.60 -1.82 7.84
CA LEU A 107 -7.65 -2.25 8.77
C LEU A 107 -7.55 -3.76 9.05
N MET A 108 -7.26 -4.57 8.03
CA MET A 108 -7.00 -5.99 8.23
C MET A 108 -5.74 -6.23 9.06
N ALA A 109 -4.65 -5.49 8.85
CA ALA A 109 -3.45 -5.61 9.66
C ALA A 109 -3.74 -5.36 11.16
N ALA A 110 -4.56 -4.36 11.48
CA ALA A 110 -5.01 -4.11 12.85
C ALA A 110 -5.85 -5.28 13.42
N ARG A 111 -6.78 -5.83 12.62
CA ARG A 111 -7.57 -7.02 12.99
C ARG A 111 -6.69 -8.24 13.25
N MET A 112 -5.58 -8.38 12.52
CA MET A 112 -4.59 -9.45 12.68
C MET A 112 -3.58 -9.21 13.81
N GLY A 113 -3.80 -8.19 14.65
CA GLY A 113 -3.05 -7.98 15.89
C GLY A 113 -1.82 -7.09 15.74
N ALA A 114 -1.72 -6.28 14.67
CA ALA A 114 -0.73 -5.21 14.63
C ALA A 114 -0.85 -4.30 15.84
N LYS A 115 0.29 -3.96 16.45
CA LYS A 115 0.35 -3.16 17.68
C LYS A 115 -0.04 -1.70 17.42
N ARG A 116 0.33 -1.20 16.24
CA ARG A 116 0.03 0.14 15.77
C ARG A 116 -0.11 0.10 14.26
N VAL A 117 -1.14 0.75 13.74
CA VAL A 117 -1.37 0.91 12.30
C VAL A 117 -1.63 2.37 11.98
N VAL A 118 -0.85 2.93 11.07
CA VAL A 118 -1.11 4.25 10.50
C VAL A 118 -1.58 4.06 9.06
N LEU A 119 -2.83 4.42 8.78
CA LEU A 119 -3.38 4.52 7.44
C LEU A 119 -2.98 5.87 6.88
N SER A 120 -2.31 5.91 5.73
CA SER A 120 -1.93 7.18 5.12
C SER A 120 -2.21 7.22 3.63
N ASP A 121 -2.64 8.40 3.19
CA ASP A 121 -2.88 8.71 1.79
C ASP A 121 -2.62 10.20 1.56
N TYR A 122 -2.83 10.70 0.34
CA TYR A 122 -2.65 12.10 -0.01
C TYR A 122 -3.24 13.02 1.05
N ASN A 123 -2.57 14.15 1.31
CA ASN A 123 -2.97 15.12 2.33
C ASN A 123 -4.19 15.93 1.91
N ASP A 124 -5.31 15.23 1.67
CA ASP A 124 -6.63 15.72 1.34
C ASP A 124 -7.55 15.50 2.55
N PRO A 125 -8.18 16.55 3.10
CA PRO A 125 -9.05 16.43 4.27
C PRO A 125 -10.21 15.45 4.10
N THR A 126 -10.76 15.31 2.89
CA THR A 126 -11.88 14.41 2.58
C THR A 126 -11.41 12.97 2.62
N LEU A 127 -10.25 12.67 2.02
CA LEU A 127 -9.66 11.33 2.03
C LEU A 127 -9.35 10.87 3.45
N ILE A 128 -8.70 11.73 4.23
CA ILE A 128 -8.31 11.42 5.60
C ILE A 128 -9.54 11.31 6.51
N ALA A 129 -10.57 12.14 6.31
CA ALA A 129 -11.85 11.98 7.02
C ALA A 129 -12.56 10.67 6.66
N ASN A 130 -12.49 10.22 5.40
CA ASN A 130 -13.03 8.94 4.98
C ASN A 130 -12.30 7.77 5.66
N LEU A 131 -10.95 7.78 5.69
CA LEU A 131 -10.16 6.78 6.41
C LEU A 131 -10.51 6.72 7.91
N ARG A 132 -10.67 7.88 8.56
CA ARG A 132 -11.10 7.94 9.97
C ARG A 132 -12.48 7.32 10.17
N SER A 133 -13.43 7.65 9.30
CA SER A 133 -14.78 7.08 9.34
C SER A 133 -14.77 5.56 9.09
N ASN A 134 -13.88 5.08 8.23
CA ASN A 134 -13.72 3.65 7.94
C ASN A 134 -13.15 2.86 9.12
N ILE A 135 -12.33 3.46 9.98
CA ILE A 135 -11.89 2.83 11.23
C ILE A 135 -13.10 2.49 12.11
N ASP A 136 -14.01 3.45 12.30
CA ASP A 136 -15.21 3.24 13.13
C ASP A 136 -16.19 2.26 12.47
N LEU A 137 -16.34 2.35 11.14
CA LEU A 137 -17.23 1.47 10.37
C LEU A 137 -16.77 0.00 10.36
N ALA A 138 -15.46 -0.23 10.26
CA ALA A 138 -14.87 -1.57 10.25
C ALA A 138 -14.93 -2.26 11.62
N PHE A 139 -15.02 -1.45 12.69
CA PHE A 139 -14.92 -1.88 14.08
C PHE A 139 -16.01 -1.22 14.94
N PRO A 140 -17.31 -1.51 14.70
CA PRO A 140 -18.40 -0.76 15.31
C PRO A 140 -18.70 -1.15 16.77
N SER A 141 -18.21 -2.30 17.25
CA SER A 141 -18.55 -2.82 18.58
C SER A 141 -17.71 -2.16 19.67
N PRO A 142 -18.24 -1.99 20.90
CA PRO A 142 -17.41 -1.65 22.07
C PRO A 142 -16.24 -2.62 22.28
N ALA A 143 -16.41 -3.90 21.92
CA ALA A 143 -15.35 -4.91 22.02
C ALA A 143 -14.15 -4.62 21.09
N ASP A 144 -14.36 -3.86 20.01
CA ASP A 144 -13.28 -3.51 19.07
C ASP A 144 -12.47 -2.27 19.52
N ALA A 145 -12.78 -1.69 20.69
CA ALA A 145 -12.07 -0.51 21.19
C ALA A 145 -10.53 -0.65 21.23
N PRO A 146 -9.95 -1.80 21.62
CA PRO A 146 -8.51 -2.00 21.54
C PRO A 146 -7.97 -1.95 20.11
N ILE A 147 -8.71 -2.48 19.13
CA ILE A 147 -8.30 -2.46 17.72
C ILE A 147 -8.36 -1.01 17.21
N ARG A 148 -9.46 -0.29 17.44
CA ARG A 148 -9.57 1.14 17.08
C ARG A 148 -8.45 1.98 17.72
N ALA A 149 -8.08 1.70 18.96
CA ALA A 149 -6.98 2.42 19.63
C ALA A 149 -5.61 2.19 18.99
N SER A 150 -5.40 1.06 18.28
CA SER A 150 -4.17 0.79 17.54
C SER A 150 -4.10 1.53 16.19
N LEU A 151 -5.24 2.02 15.69
CA LEU A 151 -5.39 2.64 14.37
C LEU A 151 -5.34 4.17 14.42
N SER A 152 -4.77 4.76 13.38
CA SER A 152 -4.86 6.20 13.13
C SER A 152 -4.81 6.48 11.63
N ALA A 153 -5.30 7.64 11.20
CA ALA A 153 -5.27 8.07 9.80
C ALA A 153 -4.62 9.45 9.65
N GLN A 154 -3.65 9.54 8.74
CA GLN A 154 -2.81 10.72 8.54
C GLN A 154 -2.65 11.08 7.07
N GLY A 155 -2.64 12.38 6.78
CA GLY A 155 -2.29 12.90 5.46
C GLY A 155 -0.80 12.80 5.21
N HIS A 156 -0.43 12.23 4.07
CA HIS A 156 0.93 12.07 3.61
C HIS A 156 1.01 11.96 2.09
N SER A 157 1.47 13.03 1.45
CA SER A 157 1.94 12.96 0.08
C SER A 157 3.34 12.35 0.07
N TRP A 158 3.59 11.34 -0.77
CA TRP A 158 4.87 10.64 -0.78
C TRP A 158 6.06 11.60 -0.96
N GLY A 159 7.13 11.39 -0.21
CA GLY A 159 8.31 12.25 -0.16
C GLY A 159 8.15 13.54 0.66
N ASP A 160 6.95 13.88 1.13
CA ASP A 160 6.72 15.09 1.92
C ASP A 160 7.26 14.94 3.35
N THR A 161 8.48 15.44 3.54
CA THR A 161 9.19 15.42 4.82
C THR A 161 8.46 16.15 5.95
N ALA A 162 7.58 17.12 5.64
CA ALA A 162 6.86 17.88 6.66
C ALA A 162 5.86 17.03 7.44
N THR A 163 5.42 15.92 6.86
CA THR A 163 4.42 15.01 7.45
C THR A 163 5.03 13.84 8.23
N TYR A 164 6.33 13.57 8.07
CA TYR A 164 7.01 12.45 8.76
C TYR A 164 6.87 12.50 10.28
N PRO A 165 7.02 13.66 10.97
CA PRO A 165 6.85 13.71 12.42
C PRO A 165 5.45 13.27 12.88
N ALA A 166 4.42 13.62 12.12
CA ALA A 166 3.04 13.23 12.40
C ALA A 166 2.84 11.71 12.24
N LEU A 167 3.39 11.12 11.18
CA LEU A 167 3.35 9.67 10.98
C LEU A 167 4.08 8.91 12.11
N LEU A 168 5.29 9.33 12.46
CA LEU A 168 6.13 8.66 13.46
C LEU A 168 5.56 8.78 14.88
N SER A 169 4.94 9.92 15.18
CA SER A 169 4.35 10.21 16.51
C SER A 169 2.91 9.74 16.66
N SER A 170 2.26 9.30 15.58
CA SER A 170 0.88 8.79 15.63
C SER A 170 0.84 7.55 16.53
N SER A 171 0.27 7.71 17.72
CA SER A 171 0.01 6.64 18.69
C SER A 171 -1.05 7.13 19.66
N SER A 172 -2.12 6.35 19.84
CA SER A 172 -3.12 6.59 20.89
C SER A 172 -2.59 6.32 22.31
N PHE A 173 -1.38 5.78 22.44
CA PHE A 173 -0.76 5.35 23.70
C PHE A 173 0.39 6.24 24.18
N ALA A 174 0.60 7.42 23.58
CA ALA A 174 1.67 8.31 24.01
C ALA A 174 1.34 8.95 25.38
N SER A 175 1.92 8.40 26.45
CA SER A 175 2.07 9.12 27.72
C SER A 175 3.06 10.28 27.52
N PRO A 176 2.74 11.52 27.95
CA PRO A 176 3.57 12.71 27.73
C PRO A 176 4.79 12.76 28.68
N SER A 177 5.55 11.65 28.81
CA SER A 177 6.65 11.57 29.77
C SER A 177 7.77 10.63 29.33
N SER A 178 8.63 11.06 28.41
CA SER A 178 10.08 10.83 28.49
C SER A 178 10.82 11.63 27.43
N THR A 179 11.97 12.15 27.83
CA THR A 179 12.99 12.77 26.97
C THR A 179 13.54 11.76 25.96
N ARG A 180 13.50 12.09 24.66
CA ARG A 180 14.17 11.38 23.55
C ARG A 180 13.88 9.87 23.49
N GLU A 181 12.62 9.49 23.35
CA GLU A 181 12.35 8.18 22.73
C GLU A 181 12.88 8.22 21.28
N PRO A 182 13.61 7.20 20.82
CA PRO A 182 13.99 7.10 19.41
C PRO A 182 12.73 7.15 18.55
N GLU A 183 12.78 7.90 17.43
CA GLU A 183 11.68 7.97 16.46
C GLU A 183 11.15 6.56 16.17
N ARG A 184 9.92 6.25 16.58
CA ARG A 184 9.31 4.94 16.39
C ARG A 184 8.94 4.75 14.93
N ARG A 185 9.94 4.38 14.14
CA ARG A 185 9.81 3.95 12.74
C ARG A 185 8.99 2.66 12.63
N PHE A 186 8.46 2.41 11.44
CA PHE A 186 7.60 1.28 11.18
C PHE A 186 8.43 0.03 10.89
N THR A 187 8.06 -1.10 11.46
CA THR A 187 8.69 -2.39 11.19
C THR A 187 8.10 -3.07 9.96
N ARG A 188 6.86 -2.72 9.62
CA ARG A 188 6.22 -3.10 8.35
C ARG A 188 5.69 -1.85 7.65
N ILE A 189 6.00 -1.71 6.37
CA ILE A 189 5.27 -0.78 5.49
C ILE A 189 4.55 -1.61 4.44
N ILE A 190 3.25 -1.42 4.27
CA ILE A 190 2.46 -2.14 3.27
C ILE A 190 2.12 -1.22 2.10
N LEU A 191 2.21 -1.77 0.89
CA LEU A 191 1.99 -1.10 -0.38
C LEU A 191 1.05 -1.95 -1.24
N ALA A 192 -0.22 -1.54 -1.33
CA ALA A 192 -1.20 -2.12 -2.22
C ALA A 192 -1.40 -1.19 -3.42
N ASP A 193 -1.08 -1.65 -4.63
CA ASP A 193 -1.29 -0.92 -5.89
C ASP A 193 -0.74 0.52 -5.89
N THR A 194 0.47 0.71 -5.37
CA THR A 194 1.14 2.02 -5.34
C THR A 194 2.17 2.23 -6.44
N LEU A 195 2.54 1.16 -7.17
CA LEU A 195 3.69 1.17 -8.08
C LEU A 195 3.36 1.57 -9.52
N TRP A 196 2.10 1.86 -9.84
CA TRP A 196 1.60 2.08 -11.21
C TRP A 196 2.15 3.35 -11.89
N SER A 197 2.65 4.34 -11.14
CA SER A 197 3.19 5.58 -11.71
C SER A 197 4.69 5.71 -11.50
N SER A 198 5.46 5.69 -12.59
CA SER A 198 6.92 5.88 -12.56
C SER A 198 7.35 7.22 -11.95
N ALA A 199 6.54 8.26 -12.10
CA ALA A 199 6.78 9.57 -11.50
C ALA A 199 6.67 9.53 -9.96
N GLY A 200 5.85 8.62 -9.42
CA GLY A 200 5.66 8.44 -7.97
C GLY A 200 6.75 7.60 -7.29
N HIS A 201 7.60 6.88 -8.04
CA HIS A 201 8.56 5.94 -7.46
C HIS A 201 9.60 6.59 -6.56
N VAL A 202 10.21 7.70 -6.99
CA VAL A 202 11.27 8.37 -6.21
C VAL A 202 10.71 8.96 -4.90
N PRO A 203 9.61 9.76 -4.92
CA PRO A 203 8.99 10.22 -3.68
C PRO A 203 8.51 9.10 -2.76
N LEU A 204 7.96 8.01 -3.31
CA LEU A 204 7.57 6.83 -2.52
C LEU A 204 8.79 6.21 -1.83
N LEU A 205 9.91 6.04 -2.55
CA LEU A 205 11.15 5.54 -1.98
C LEU A 205 11.72 6.47 -0.90
N ASP A 206 11.55 7.79 -1.02
CA ASP A 206 11.94 8.74 0.03
C ASP A 206 11.16 8.51 1.31
N SER A 207 9.84 8.31 1.23
CA SER A 207 9.01 7.93 2.37
C SER A 207 9.44 6.59 2.97
N LEU A 208 9.64 5.55 2.16
CA LEU A 208 10.08 4.23 2.64
C LEU A 208 11.41 4.34 3.39
N PHE A 209 12.38 5.06 2.83
CA PHE A 209 13.71 5.20 3.43
C PHE A 209 13.67 6.03 4.72
N ALA A 210 12.77 7.01 4.81
CA ALA A 210 12.60 7.86 5.99
C ALA A 210 11.72 7.25 7.09
N LEU A 211 10.84 6.29 6.78
CA LEU A 211 9.83 5.80 7.73
C LEU A 211 10.03 4.34 8.15
N LEU A 212 10.71 3.52 7.33
CA LEU A 212 11.01 2.13 7.67
C LEU A 212 12.11 2.05 8.74
N ALA A 213 11.95 1.16 9.71
CA ALA A 213 12.92 0.92 10.76
C ALA A 213 14.20 0.32 10.16
N PRO A 214 15.40 0.83 10.51
CA PRO A 214 16.66 0.34 9.97
C PRO A 214 17.12 -0.93 10.69
N THR A 215 16.33 -2.00 10.59
CA THR A 215 16.58 -3.28 11.26
C THR A 215 16.56 -4.44 10.26
N PRO A 216 17.28 -5.55 10.51
CA PRO A 216 17.26 -6.72 9.64
C PRO A 216 15.87 -7.36 9.45
N THR A 217 14.92 -7.11 10.35
CA THR A 217 13.57 -7.69 10.32
C THR A 217 12.51 -6.75 9.76
N ALA A 218 12.87 -5.50 9.46
CA ALA A 218 11.91 -4.56 8.87
C ALA A 218 11.63 -4.94 7.42
N ARG A 219 10.37 -4.83 7.00
CA ARG A 219 9.91 -5.24 5.66
C ARG A 219 9.02 -4.19 5.02
N VAL A 220 9.13 -4.08 3.70
CA VAL A 220 8.11 -3.44 2.86
C VAL A 220 7.34 -4.55 2.16
N CYS A 221 6.07 -4.75 2.51
CA CYS A 221 5.20 -5.78 1.93
C CYS A 221 4.44 -5.19 0.74
N ILE A 222 4.56 -5.80 -0.43
CA ILE A 222 4.09 -5.22 -1.68
C ILE A 222 3.14 -6.20 -2.38
N VAL A 223 1.99 -5.69 -2.77
CA VAL A 223 1.14 -6.29 -3.80
C VAL A 223 0.85 -5.21 -4.84
N ALA A 224 1.24 -5.45 -6.09
CA ALA A 224 1.06 -4.49 -7.18
C ALA A 224 0.43 -5.13 -8.40
N GLY A 225 -0.71 -4.59 -8.83
CA GLY A 225 -1.37 -4.88 -10.09
C GLY A 225 -0.52 -4.44 -11.28
N LEU A 226 -0.61 -5.18 -12.36
CA LEU A 226 0.18 -4.94 -13.57
C LEU A 226 -0.48 -3.93 -14.53
N HIS A 227 -1.25 -2.97 -14.01
CA HIS A 227 -2.00 -1.99 -14.82
C HIS A 227 -1.09 -1.23 -15.80
N SER A 228 0.06 -0.78 -15.29
CA SER A 228 1.11 -0.07 -16.03
C SER A 228 2.21 -1.00 -16.55
N GLY A 229 1.96 -2.32 -16.57
CA GLY A 229 2.89 -3.33 -17.05
C GLY A 229 4.07 -3.60 -16.11
N ARG A 230 4.80 -4.68 -16.42
CA ARG A 230 5.93 -5.15 -15.59
C ARG A 230 7.12 -4.21 -15.60
N ALA A 231 7.34 -3.50 -16.72
CA ALA A 231 8.40 -2.51 -16.86
C ALA A 231 8.37 -1.45 -15.75
N THR A 232 7.17 -1.01 -15.37
CA THR A 232 6.97 -0.02 -14.30
C THR A 232 7.41 -0.58 -12.95
N ILE A 233 6.96 -1.78 -12.56
CA ILE A 233 7.37 -2.39 -11.29
C ILE A 233 8.86 -2.71 -11.28
N ARG A 234 9.41 -3.22 -12.39
CA ARG A 234 10.85 -3.42 -12.57
C ARG A 234 11.64 -2.13 -12.33
N SER A 235 11.14 -1.00 -12.85
CA SER A 235 11.76 0.32 -12.65
C SER A 235 11.80 0.70 -11.17
N PHE A 236 10.70 0.49 -10.43
CA PHE A 236 10.66 0.71 -8.99
C PHE A 236 11.68 -0.18 -8.25
N LEU A 237 11.69 -1.49 -8.54
CA LEU A 237 12.59 -2.45 -7.89
C LEU A 237 14.07 -2.11 -8.12
N ARG A 238 14.45 -1.69 -9.33
CA ARG A 238 15.81 -1.22 -9.64
C ARG A 238 16.19 0.01 -8.82
N LYS A 239 15.29 1.00 -8.74
CA LYS A 239 15.50 2.22 -7.93
C LYS A 239 15.59 1.89 -6.43
N ALA A 240 14.77 0.97 -5.94
CA ALA A 240 14.80 0.49 -4.56
C ALA A 240 16.14 -0.17 -4.22
N SER A 241 16.60 -1.09 -5.07
CA SER A 241 17.88 -1.78 -4.92
C SER A 241 19.05 -0.81 -4.94
N GLY A 242 19.05 0.19 -5.83
CA GLY A 242 20.04 1.26 -5.86
C GLY A 242 20.11 2.10 -4.58
N ARG A 243 19.09 2.04 -3.72
CA ARG A 243 19.03 2.69 -2.40
C ARG A 243 19.20 1.70 -1.23
N GLY A 244 19.50 0.44 -1.50
CA GLY A 244 19.73 -0.57 -0.47
C GLY A 244 18.46 -1.25 0.08
N LEU A 245 17.32 -1.13 -0.61
CA LEU A 245 16.15 -1.98 -0.39
C LEU A 245 16.12 -3.08 -1.46
N VAL A 246 16.34 -4.32 -1.05
CA VAL A 246 16.48 -5.48 -1.96
C VAL A 246 15.33 -6.46 -1.76
N ARG A 247 15.09 -7.35 -2.74
CA ARG A 247 14.04 -8.37 -2.63
C ARG A 247 14.38 -9.35 -1.52
N GLU A 248 13.42 -9.59 -0.63
CA GLU A 248 13.44 -10.77 0.23
C GLU A 248 12.90 -11.97 -0.55
N GLY A 249 13.74 -13.00 -0.68
CA GLY A 249 13.36 -14.26 -1.31
C GLY A 249 12.82 -14.10 -2.74
N LYS A 250 11.93 -15.02 -3.12
CA LYS A 250 11.31 -15.05 -4.44
C LYS A 250 10.01 -14.25 -4.45
N TRP A 251 9.91 -13.35 -5.40
CA TRP A 251 8.67 -12.67 -5.73
C TRP A 251 7.84 -13.53 -6.69
N VAL A 252 6.53 -13.35 -6.71
CA VAL A 252 5.64 -14.16 -7.55
C VAL A 252 4.55 -13.31 -8.16
N GLU A 253 4.19 -13.64 -9.40
CA GLU A 253 2.95 -13.17 -10.01
C GLU A 253 1.83 -14.14 -9.69
N VAL A 254 0.67 -13.59 -9.33
CA VAL A 254 -0.53 -14.33 -9.00
C VAL A 254 -1.65 -13.85 -9.88
N GLY A 255 -2.26 -14.78 -10.62
CA GLY A 255 -3.42 -14.53 -11.45
C GLY A 255 -4.71 -14.66 -10.65
N ILE A 256 -5.78 -14.01 -11.11
CA ILE A 256 -7.13 -14.07 -10.51
C ILE A 256 -7.69 -15.49 -10.38
N GLU A 257 -7.22 -16.43 -11.22
CA GLU A 257 -7.59 -17.85 -11.18
C GLU A 257 -6.71 -18.67 -10.20
N GLY A 258 -5.89 -18.01 -9.40
CA GLY A 258 -4.94 -18.65 -8.47
C GLY A 258 -3.67 -19.20 -9.13
N ARG A 259 -3.48 -19.01 -10.44
CA ARG A 259 -2.24 -19.37 -11.13
C ARG A 259 -1.06 -18.58 -10.56
N ARG A 260 0.07 -19.24 -10.33
CA ARG A 260 1.27 -18.62 -9.75
C ARG A 260 2.46 -18.84 -10.67
N ARG A 261 3.30 -17.82 -10.83
CA ARG A 261 4.61 -17.94 -11.48
C ARG A 261 5.65 -17.08 -10.77
N GLU A 262 6.89 -17.50 -10.82
CA GLU A 262 8.00 -16.73 -10.24
C GLU A 262 8.20 -15.41 -11.01
N TRP A 263 8.40 -14.32 -10.27
CA TRP A 263 8.80 -13.04 -10.83
C TRP A 263 10.30 -13.07 -11.15
N GLY A 264 10.64 -12.89 -12.43
CA GLY A 264 12.03 -12.89 -12.92
C GLY A 264 12.27 -11.79 -13.97
N TRP A 265 11.62 -10.65 -13.82
CA TRP A 265 11.65 -9.57 -14.82
C TRP A 265 12.74 -8.53 -14.58
N ASP A 266 13.28 -8.46 -13.36
CA ASP A 266 14.41 -7.62 -12.99
C ASP A 266 15.78 -8.25 -13.35
N GLU A 267 15.83 -9.57 -13.52
CA GLU A 267 17.05 -10.34 -13.84
C GLU A 267 17.30 -10.50 -15.35
N ARG A 268 16.27 -10.32 -16.18
CA ARG A 268 16.38 -10.41 -17.65
C ARG A 268 17.05 -9.16 -18.23
N GLY A 269 18.36 -9.08 -18.02
CA GLY A 269 19.29 -8.14 -18.65
C GLY A 269 20.62 -8.79 -19.05
N ARG A 270 20.74 -10.12 -18.95
CA ARG A 270 21.92 -10.89 -19.39
C ARG A 270 21.51 -12.19 -20.06
N THR A 271 21.07 -12.11 -21.32
CA THR A 271 21.21 -13.23 -22.27
C THR A 271 21.57 -12.64 -23.64
N GLU A 272 22.88 -12.66 -23.89
CA GLU A 272 23.63 -12.90 -25.14
C GLU A 272 22.99 -12.55 -26.50
N GLY A 273 23.66 -11.63 -27.22
CA GLY A 273 23.68 -11.61 -28.69
C GLY A 273 23.01 -10.43 -29.38
N GLY A 274 23.62 -9.25 -29.37
CA GLY A 274 23.21 -8.13 -30.22
C GLY A 274 23.90 -6.82 -29.87
N ALA A 275 24.69 -6.30 -30.80
CA ALA A 275 25.56 -5.14 -30.62
C ALA A 275 24.81 -3.84 -30.25
N ALA A 276 25.48 -3.02 -29.44
CA ALA A 276 25.36 -1.56 -29.31
C ALA A 276 23.96 -0.95 -29.52
N ALA A 277 23.26 -0.63 -28.42
CA ALA A 277 22.25 0.41 -28.40
C ALA A 277 22.67 1.50 -27.41
N ALA A 278 22.84 2.69 -27.95
CA ALA A 278 23.29 3.91 -27.31
C ALA A 278 22.32 4.41 -26.23
N ALA A 279 22.85 5.27 -25.34
CA ALA A 279 22.07 6.10 -24.44
C ALA A 279 20.93 6.80 -25.19
N GLY A 280 19.68 6.52 -24.81
CA GLY A 280 18.50 7.15 -25.41
C GLY A 280 17.26 6.28 -25.65
N ALA A 281 17.21 5.03 -25.17
CA ALA A 281 16.04 4.15 -25.32
C ALA A 281 15.57 3.61 -23.96
N ASP A 282 14.92 4.46 -23.16
CA ASP A 282 14.35 4.09 -21.84
C ASP A 282 12.81 4.07 -21.82
N GLU A 283 12.17 4.02 -22.98
CA GLU A 283 10.78 3.54 -23.11
C GLU A 283 10.80 2.18 -23.77
N TRP A 284 10.91 1.16 -22.92
CA TRP A 284 10.74 -0.22 -23.31
C TRP A 284 9.25 -0.46 -23.52
N ASP A 285 8.77 -0.28 -24.75
CA ASP A 285 7.44 -0.73 -25.19
C ASP A 285 7.40 -2.26 -25.24
N GLU A 286 7.41 -2.90 -24.06
CA GLU A 286 6.78 -4.21 -23.94
C GLU A 286 5.28 -3.96 -24.13
N VAL A 287 4.78 -4.22 -25.35
CA VAL A 287 3.35 -4.20 -25.66
C VAL A 287 2.71 -5.44 -25.00
N GLU A 288 2.65 -5.42 -23.67
CA GLU A 288 1.87 -6.37 -22.92
C GLU A 288 0.39 -6.13 -23.23
N ASP A 289 -0.37 -7.18 -23.52
CA ASP A 289 -1.82 -7.06 -23.64
C ASP A 289 -2.42 -6.61 -22.31
N ALA A 290 -3.09 -5.46 -22.31
CA ALA A 290 -3.71 -4.86 -21.14
C ALA A 290 -4.76 -5.80 -20.52
N SER A 291 -5.52 -6.51 -21.36
CA SER A 291 -6.57 -7.41 -20.91
C SER A 291 -6.01 -8.61 -20.16
N GLU A 292 -4.84 -9.10 -20.59
CA GLU A 292 -4.17 -10.21 -19.94
C GLU A 292 -3.42 -9.75 -18.69
N ARG A 293 -2.66 -8.66 -18.73
CA ARG A 293 -1.87 -8.21 -17.56
C ARG A 293 -2.74 -7.78 -16.39
N ASN A 294 -3.93 -7.21 -16.64
CA ASN A 294 -4.86 -6.81 -15.58
C ASN A 294 -5.38 -8.00 -14.75
N LYS A 295 -5.24 -9.24 -15.24
CA LYS A 295 -5.58 -10.47 -14.50
C LYS A 295 -4.52 -10.88 -13.49
N TRP A 296 -3.43 -10.12 -13.35
CA TRP A 296 -2.28 -10.48 -12.52
C TRP A 296 -1.88 -9.35 -11.59
N VAL A 297 -1.47 -9.76 -10.39
CA VAL A 297 -0.70 -8.95 -9.46
C VAL A 297 0.67 -9.57 -9.25
N VAL A 298 1.65 -8.77 -8.84
CA VAL A 298 2.91 -9.28 -8.27
C VAL A 298 2.90 -9.07 -6.76
N GLU A 299 3.29 -10.09 -6.01
CA GLU A 299 3.42 -10.03 -4.56
C GLU A 299 4.85 -10.36 -4.13
N GLY A 300 5.35 -9.65 -3.11
CA GLY A 300 6.66 -9.90 -2.52
C GLY A 300 7.03 -8.88 -1.44
N GLN A 301 8.22 -9.05 -0.86
CA GLN A 301 8.72 -8.17 0.19
C GLN A 301 10.08 -7.58 -0.18
N LEU A 302 10.34 -6.35 0.30
CA LEU A 302 11.67 -5.76 0.32
C LEU A 302 12.22 -5.74 1.74
N GLU A 303 13.54 -5.90 1.85
CA GLU A 303 14.31 -5.76 3.07
C GLU A 303 15.51 -4.84 2.87
N TRP A 304 16.12 -4.39 3.97
CA TRP A 304 17.38 -3.67 3.90
C TRP A 304 18.51 -4.62 3.49
N SER A 305 19.38 -4.18 2.58
CA SER A 305 20.65 -4.87 2.34
C SER A 305 21.58 -4.72 3.56
N ASP A 306 22.49 -5.68 3.74
CA ASP A 306 23.48 -5.63 4.81
C ASP A 306 24.33 -4.36 4.74
N GLU A 307 24.73 -3.95 3.52
CA GLU A 307 25.49 -2.72 3.28
C GLU A 307 24.70 -1.47 3.72
N ALA A 308 23.40 -1.43 3.42
CA ALA A 308 22.54 -0.31 3.80
C ALA A 308 22.37 -0.21 5.32
N LEU A 309 22.21 -1.35 6.01
CA LEU A 309 22.16 -1.40 7.47
C LEU A 309 23.49 -0.96 8.11
N LEU A 310 24.62 -1.42 7.57
CA LEU A 310 25.95 -1.01 8.03
C LEU A 310 26.18 0.49 7.86
N ALA A 311 25.82 1.05 6.70
CA ALA A 311 25.95 2.49 6.42
C ALA A 311 25.13 3.34 7.41
N ARG A 312 23.90 2.91 7.72
CA ARG A 312 23.01 3.59 8.68
C ARG A 312 23.50 3.51 10.13
N LYS A 313 24.08 2.38 10.53
CA LYS A 313 24.75 2.26 11.84
C LYS A 313 25.92 3.22 11.95
N ALA A 314 26.72 3.34 10.89
CA ALA A 314 27.87 4.25 10.84
C ALA A 314 27.46 5.73 10.90
N SER A 315 26.36 6.13 10.23
CA SER A 315 25.86 7.51 10.28
C SER A 315 25.28 7.88 11.66
N GLY A 316 24.53 6.97 12.29
CA GLY A 316 23.98 7.19 13.64
C GLY A 316 25.06 7.30 14.73
N THR A 317 26.23 6.70 14.52
CA THR A 317 27.36 6.79 15.47
C THR A 317 28.05 8.18 15.41
N LYS A 318 28.01 8.87 14.26
CA LYS A 318 28.65 10.18 14.07
C LYS A 318 27.86 11.34 14.70
N GLU A 319 26.53 11.25 14.82
CA GLU A 319 25.72 12.27 15.50
C GLU A 319 25.82 12.20 17.04
N GLY A 320 26.34 11.09 17.58
CA GLY A 320 26.51 10.87 19.03
C GLY A 320 27.78 11.46 19.64
N SER A 321 28.79 11.84 18.85
CA SER A 321 30.03 12.43 19.37
C SER A 321 29.93 13.96 19.42
N LYS A 322 29.33 14.51 20.49
CA LYS A 322 29.58 15.93 20.82
C LYS A 322 31.06 16.09 21.20
N PRO A 323 31.75 17.15 20.75
CA PRO A 323 33.09 17.46 21.24
C PRO A 323 33.03 17.72 22.76
N SER A 324 33.95 17.10 23.50
CA SER A 324 34.12 17.36 24.94
C SER A 324 34.40 18.85 25.17
N PRO A 325 33.75 19.51 26.15
CA PRO A 325 34.13 20.86 26.52
C PRO A 325 35.40 20.77 27.39
N GLY A 326 36.56 20.98 26.78
CA GLY A 326 37.83 21.17 27.48
C GLY A 326 38.65 22.22 26.72
N GLY A 327 39.24 23.24 27.33
CA GLY A 327 39.50 23.49 28.74
C GLY A 327 39.77 24.97 29.02
N PRO A 328 40.37 25.31 30.18
CA PRO A 328 40.31 26.64 30.76
C PRO A 328 41.20 27.65 30.02
N VAL A 329 40.67 28.87 29.86
CA VAL A 329 41.43 30.03 29.41
C VAL A 329 42.29 30.50 30.58
N ALA A 330 43.61 30.33 30.47
CA ALA A 330 44.57 30.90 31.40
C ALA A 330 44.59 32.42 31.23
N SER A 331 44.57 33.13 32.37
CA SER A 331 44.74 34.58 32.50
C SER A 331 46.20 34.99 32.42
#